data_AF-A0A2J6I7W0-F1
#
_entry.id   AF-A0A2J6I7W0-F1
#
_cell.length_a   1.000
_cell.length_b   1.000
_cell.length_c   1.000
_cell.angle_alpha   90.00
_cell.angle_beta   90.00
_cell.angle_gamma   90.00
#
_symmetry.space_group_name_H-M   'P 1'
#
loop_
_entity.id
_entity.type
_entity.pdbx_description
1 polymer ?
#
loop_
_entity_poly.entity_id
_entity_poly.type
_entity_poly.pdbx_seq_one_letter_code
_entity_poly.pdbx_strand_id
1 'polypeptide(L)' 'MNDSTLKVNKTYSKTQVEAVGLVPKKAEKISSQIFIKNDKVYFFEDLKNNKLRLFSIINERSFFL' A
#
# COMPACT_ATOMS: atom_id res chain seq x y z
N MET A 1 18.10 0.13 20.74
CA MET A 1 16.65 0.14 20.45
C MET A 1 16.52 0.64 19.03
N ASN A 2 16.26 -0.25 18.07
CA ASN A 2 16.21 0.12 16.65
C ASN A 2 14.81 0.64 16.34
N ASP A 3 14.71 1.93 16.07
CA ASP A 3 13.50 2.55 15.56
C ASP A 3 13.32 2.09 14.10
N SER A 4 12.72 0.92 13.91
CA SER A 4 12.51 0.25 12.62
C SER A 4 11.34 0.86 11.83
N THR A 5 11.08 2.15 12.00
CA THR A 5 9.92 2.81 11.39
C THR A 5 10.30 3.43 10.03
N LEU A 6 9.78 2.86 8.95
CA LEU A 6 9.93 3.42 7.60
C LEU A 6 9.18 4.77 7.49
N LYS A 7 9.77 5.72 6.78
CA LYS A 7 9.21 7.07 6.56
C LYS A 7 8.63 7.17 5.15
N VAL A 8 7.46 7.78 5.05
CA VAL A 8 6.81 8.12 3.77
C VAL A 8 7.69 9.08 2.97
N ASN A 9 7.66 8.99 1.63
CA ASN A 9 8.45 9.80 0.70
C ASN A 9 9.98 9.68 0.89
N LYS A 10 10.47 8.55 1.39
CA LYS A 10 11.89 8.21 1.45
C LYS A 10 12.20 7.00 0.56
N THR A 11 13.44 6.94 0.10
CA THR A 11 13.97 5.83 -0.70
C THR A 11 14.77 4.88 0.19
N TYR A 12 14.61 3.58 -0.03
CA TYR A 12 15.30 2.52 0.71
C TYR A 12 15.84 1.49 -0.27
N SER A 13 17.00 0.90 0.05
CA SER A 13 17.46 -0.30 -0.64
C SER A 13 16.60 -1.50 -0.25
N LYS A 14 16.60 -2.54 -1.11
CA LYS A 14 15.92 -3.81 -0.81
C LYS A 14 16.38 -4.41 0.53
N THR A 15 17.68 -4.38 0.80
CA THR A 15 18.27 -4.89 2.05
C THR A 15 17.83 -4.13 3.28
N GLN A 16 17.64 -2.80 3.19
CA GLN A 16 17.11 -1.98 4.29
C GLN A 16 15.65 -2.34 4.61
N VAL A 17 14.84 -2.61 3.58
CA VAL A 17 13.45 -3.03 3.72
C VAL A 17 13.36 -4.44 4.34
N GLU A 18 14.20 -5.37 3.88
CA GLU A 18 14.25 -6.73 4.43
C GLU A 18 14.74 -6.77 5.89
N ALA A 19 15.66 -5.88 6.26
CA ALA A 19 16.18 -5.77 7.63
C ALA A 19 15.12 -5.35 8.66
N VAL A 20 14.03 -4.70 8.24
CA VAL A 20 12.88 -4.36 9.11
C VAL A 20 11.78 -5.43 9.09
N GLY A 21 12.06 -6.62 8.53
CA GLY A 21 11.16 -7.77 8.52
C GLY A 21 10.12 -7.76 7.40
N LEU A 22 10.23 -6.84 6.43
CA LEU A 22 9.36 -6.82 5.26
C LEU A 22 9.88 -7.78 4.19
N VAL A 23 9.01 -8.64 3.68
CA VAL A 23 9.37 -9.66 2.70
C VAL A 23 8.71 -9.34 1.36
N PRO A 24 9.45 -9.36 0.24
CA PRO A 24 8.86 -9.15 -1.07
C PRO A 24 7.86 -10.26 -1.39
N LYS A 25 6.63 -9.89 -1.74
CA LYS A 25 5.65 -10.79 -2.37
C LYS A 25 5.32 -10.28 -3.75
N LYS A 26 5.29 -11.17 -4.74
CA LYS A 26 4.68 -10.85 -6.03
C LYS A 26 3.19 -10.61 -5.77
N ALA A 27 2.72 -9.39 -6.05
CA ALA A 27 1.30 -9.14 -6.08
C ALA A 27 0.72 -9.91 -7.28
N GLU A 28 -0.17 -10.88 -7.02
CA GLU A 28 -1.11 -11.30 -8.05
C GLU A 28 -1.92 -10.07 -8.48
N LYS A 29 -2.31 -9.98 -9.75
CA LYS A 29 -3.05 -8.83 -10.31
C LYS A 29 -4.09 -8.35 -9.31
N ILE A 30 -3.83 -7.22 -8.64
CA ILE A 30 -4.77 -6.66 -7.69
C ILE A 30 -5.95 -6.18 -8.51
N SER A 31 -7.08 -6.89 -8.41
CA SER A 31 -8.37 -6.44 -8.92
C SER A 31 -8.83 -5.28 -8.05
N SER A 32 -8.35 -4.07 -8.36
CA SER A 32 -8.69 -2.86 -7.63
C SER A 32 -9.88 -2.16 -8.27
N GLN A 33 -10.94 -1.91 -7.50
CA GLN A 33 -11.99 -0.96 -7.84
C GLN A 33 -11.58 0.44 -7.37
N ILE A 34 -11.82 1.47 -8.20
CA ILE A 34 -11.45 2.86 -7.91
C ILE A 34 -12.71 3.66 -7.58
N PHE A 35 -12.69 4.36 -6.45
CA PHE A 35 -13.76 5.27 -6.03
C PHE A 35 -13.20 6.69 -5.88
N ILE A 36 -13.99 7.70 -6.25
CA ILE A 36 -13.59 9.10 -6.18
C ILE A 36 -14.61 9.87 -5.34
N LYS A 37 -14.13 10.68 -4.40
CA LYS A 37 -14.96 11.61 -3.62
C LYS A 37 -14.24 12.95 -3.51
N ASN A 38 -14.83 13.99 -4.10
CA ASN A 38 -14.17 15.29 -4.29
C ASN A 38 -12.82 15.07 -5.01
N ASP A 39 -11.73 15.63 -4.50
CA ASP A 39 -10.38 15.49 -5.07
C ASP A 39 -9.60 14.28 -4.52
N LYS A 40 -10.28 13.32 -3.88
CA LYS A 40 -9.66 12.12 -3.29
C LYS A 40 -9.99 10.87 -4.09
N VAL A 41 -8.98 10.04 -4.29
CA VAL A 41 -9.06 8.74 -4.98
C VAL A 41 -8.80 7.62 -3.98
N TYR A 42 -9.65 6.60 -4.00
CA TYR A 42 -9.61 5.44 -3.12
C TYR A 42 -9.53 4.15 -3.95
N PHE A 43 -8.67 3.23 -3.54
CA PHE A 43 -8.50 1.93 -4.21
C PHE A 43 -8.99 0.82 -3.30
N PHE A 44 -9.86 -0.05 -3.80
CA PHE A 44 -10.42 -1.15 -3.02
C PHE A 44 -10.13 -2.50 -3.67
N GLU A 45 -9.67 -3.46 -2.89
CA GLU A 45 -9.71 -4.88 -3.24
C GLU A 45 -11.15 -5.36 -3.24
N ASP A 46 -11.55 -6.09 -4.27
CA ASP A 46 -12.77 -6.89 -4.19
C ASP A 46 -12.51 -8.14 -3.35
N LEU A 47 -13.20 -8.24 -2.22
CA LEU A 47 -13.23 -9.44 -1.40
C LEU A 47 -14.51 -10.23 -1.70
N LYS A 48 -14.45 -11.54 -1.49
CA LYS A 48 -15.64 -12.40 -1.56
C LYS A 48 -16.79 -11.85 -0.71
N ASN A 49 -18.02 -12.07 -1.17
CA ASN A 49 -19.27 -11.66 -0.51
C ASN A 49 -19.52 -10.14 -0.50
N ASN A 50 -19.23 -9.44 -1.61
CA ASN A 50 -19.48 -8.00 -1.78
C ASN A 50 -18.81 -7.14 -0.70
N LYS A 51 -17.63 -7.54 -0.24
CA LYS A 51 -16.86 -6.76 0.73
C LYS A 51 -15.70 -6.10 0.01
N LEU A 52 -15.40 -4.87 0.38
CA LEU A 52 -14.30 -4.12 -0.20
C LEU A 52 -13.25 -3.86 0.87
N ARG A 53 -11.97 -4.09 0.57
CA ARG A 53 -10.85 -3.70 1.44
C ARG A 53 -10.17 -2.48 0.88
N LEU A 54 -10.13 -1.39 1.65
CA LEU A 54 -9.38 -0.20 1.26
C LEU A 54 -7.88 -0.50 1.26
N PHE A 55 -7.22 -0.20 0.13
CA PHE A 55 -5.77 -0.18 0.03
C PHE A 55 -5.27 1.25 0.11
N SER A 56 -4.13 1.40 0.78
CA SER A 56 -3.34 2.61 0.69
C SER A 56 -2.08 2.34 -0.15
N ILE A 57 -1.92 3.06 -1.26
CA ILE A 57 -0.80 2.88 -2.17
C ILE A 57 0.37 3.75 -1.69
N ILE A 58 1.50 3.11 -1.40
CA ILE A 58 2.74 3.78 -1.02
C ILE A 58 3.65 3.90 -2.23
N ASN A 59 3.88 5.15 -2.65
CA ASN A 59 4.73 5.68 -3.73
C ASN A 59 4.14 5.88 -5.15
N GLU A 60 4.56 7.02 -5.72
CA GLU A 60 4.15 7.74 -6.94
C GLU A 60 2.66 8.01 -7.24
N ARG A 61 1.69 7.47 -6.48
CA ARG A 61 0.36 8.11 -6.32
C ARG A 61 -0.51 7.48 -5.21
N SER A 62 -0.96 8.38 -4.35
CA SER A 62 -2.11 8.39 -3.42
C SER A 62 -2.22 7.36 -2.29
N PHE A 63 -1.94 7.86 -1.08
CA PHE A 63 -2.69 7.53 0.14
C PHE A 63 -3.92 8.42 0.26
N PHE A 64 -5.05 7.88 0.74
CA PHE A 64 -5.91 8.63 1.65
C PHE A 64 -6.57 7.71 2.69
N LEU A 65 -6.09 7.90 3.94
CA LEU A 65 -6.57 7.47 5.26
C LEU A 65 -6.73 5.96 5.53
#